data_AF-A0A426TZU1-F1
#
_entry.id   AF-A0A426TZU1-F1
#
_cell.length_a   1.000
_cell.length_b   1.000
_cell.length_c   1.000
_cell.angle_alpha   90.00
_cell.angle_beta   90.00
_cell.angle_gamma   90.00
#
_symmetry.space_group_name_H-M   'P 1'
#
loop_
_entity.id
_entity.type
_entity.pdbx_description
1 polymer ?
#
loop_
_entity_poly.entity_id
_entity_poly.type
_entity_poly.pdbx_seq_one_letter_code
_entity_poly.pdbx_strand_id
1 'polypeptide(L)'
;MFELWYAAAFYFAYTQLRERSLLLPVLQALLMLFAFGYLTLAVIYGWAANPLLVFGALLGAMVVSLYWRRLPTGLPLFLRSYPRGTLDVLAFRRPTHDLKRRVRTK
;
A
#
# COMPACT_ATOMS: atom_id res chain seq x y z
N MET A 1 -5.36 8.64 -9.45
CA MET A 1 -6.29 8.82 -8.31
C MET A 1 -6.22 7.65 -7.33
N PHE A 2 -6.50 6.42 -7.78
CA PHE A 2 -6.51 5.24 -6.90
C PHE A 2 -5.17 4.95 -6.19
N GLU A 3 -4.04 5.07 -6.89
CA GLU A 3 -2.71 4.79 -6.29
C GLU A 3 -2.25 5.84 -5.28
N LEU A 4 -2.59 7.11 -5.50
CA LEU A 4 -2.36 8.17 -4.51
C LEU A 4 -3.18 7.93 -3.25
N TRP A 5 -4.44 7.53 -3.41
CA TRP A 5 -5.31 7.15 -2.30
C TRP A 5 -4.74 5.94 -1.54
N TYR A 6 -4.30 4.91 -2.27
CA TYR A 6 -3.68 3.73 -1.71
C TYR A 6 -2.41 4.06 -0.92
N ALA A 7 -1.50 4.86 -1.49
CA ALA A 7 -0.28 5.30 -0.82
C ALA A 7 -0.60 6.11 0.46
N ALA A 8 -1.56 7.04 0.38
CA ALA A 8 -1.98 7.86 1.52
C ALA A 8 -2.62 7.03 2.63
N ALA A 9 -3.46 6.06 2.28
CA ALA A 9 -4.12 5.16 3.22
C ALA A 9 -3.09 4.30 3.99
N PHE A 10 -2.14 3.68 3.30
CA PHE A 10 -1.11 2.86 3.94
C PHE A 10 -0.09 3.70 4.72
N TYR A 11 0.22 4.91 4.26
CA TYR A 11 1.04 5.85 5.02
C TYR A 11 0.35 6.31 6.31
N PHE A 12 -0.96 6.56 6.26
CA PHE A 12 -1.75 6.88 7.45
C PHE A 12 -1.86 5.70 8.43
N ALA A 13 -1.95 4.46 7.93
CA ALA A 13 -1.86 3.28 8.78
C ALA A 13 -0.47 3.15 9.43
N TYR A 14 0.60 3.48 8.71
CA TYR A 14 1.96 3.52 9.25
C TYR A 14 2.11 4.53 10.40
N THR A 15 1.52 5.73 10.30
CA THR A 15 1.64 6.72 11.39
C THR A 15 0.92 6.28 12.67
N GLN A 16 -0.12 5.45 12.56
CA GLN A 16 -0.86 4.91 13.71
C GLN A 16 -0.17 3.72 14.36
N LEU A 17 0.32 2.76 13.57
CA LEU A 17 0.86 1.49 14.07
C LEU A 17 2.38 1.53 14.25
N ARG A 18 3.07 2.45 13.56
CA ARG A 18 4.53 2.55 13.46
C ARG A 18 5.21 1.25 12.98
N GLU A 19 4.47 0.36 12.33
CA GLU A 19 5.00 -0.88 11.77
C GLU A 19 5.67 -0.63 10.42
N ARG A 20 6.99 -0.84 10.36
CA ARG A 20 7.80 -0.60 9.14
C ARG A 20 7.35 -1.44 7.93
N SER A 21 6.67 -2.57 8.16
CA SER A 21 6.18 -3.44 7.09
C SER A 21 5.09 -2.77 6.23
N LEU A 22 4.39 -1.76 6.76
CA LEU A 22 3.39 -0.97 6.03
C LEU A 22 4.01 0.03 5.04
N LEU A 23 5.31 0.30 5.12
CA LEU A 23 6.00 1.12 4.13
C LEU A 23 6.21 0.38 2.81
N LEU A 24 6.17 -0.96 2.80
CA LEU A 24 6.30 -1.76 1.58
C LEU A 24 5.14 -1.55 0.59
N PRO A 25 3.85 -1.63 1.00
CA PRO A 25 2.74 -1.28 0.09
C PRO A 25 2.73 0.21 -0.32
N VAL A 26 3.25 1.11 0.52
CA VAL A 26 3.46 2.52 0.12
C VAL A 26 4.51 2.60 -1.00
N LEU A 27 5.64 1.94 -0.84
CA LEU A 27 6.70 1.88 -1.84
C LEU A 27 6.21 1.26 -3.15
N GLN A 28 5.41 0.18 -3.07
CA GLN A 28 4.77 -0.42 -4.24
C GLN A 28 3.91 0.61 -5.00
N ALA A 29 3.06 1.36 -4.28
CA ALA A 29 2.20 2.36 -4.90
C ALA A 29 3.00 3.54 -5.48
N LEU A 30 4.09 3.96 -4.83
CA LEU A 30 5.00 4.97 -5.37
C LEU A 30 5.69 4.51 -6.66
N LEU A 31 6.10 3.25 -6.75
CA LEU A 31 6.67 2.68 -7.97
C LEU A 31 5.67 2.65 -9.13
N MET A 32 4.40 2.32 -8.86
CA MET A 32 3.35 2.39 -9.88
C MET A 32 3.08 3.84 -10.30
N LEU A 33 2.98 4.78 -9.35
CA LEU A 33 2.82 6.21 -9.65
C LEU A 33 3.98 6.76 -10.46
N PHE A 34 5.21 6.32 -10.18
CA PHE A 34 6.37 6.68 -10.96
C PHE A 34 6.27 6.16 -12.40
N ALA A 35 5.90 4.88 -12.58
CA ALA A 35 5.73 4.30 -13.92
C ALA A 35 4.66 5.03 -14.74
N PHE A 36 3.49 5.28 -14.15
CA PHE A 36 2.40 6.01 -14.80
C PHE A 36 2.73 7.48 -15.03
N GLY A 37 3.37 8.14 -14.06
CA GLY A 37 3.81 9.54 -14.18
C GLY A 37 4.84 9.72 -15.28
N TYR A 38 5.83 8.81 -15.35
CA TYR A 38 6.85 8.82 -16.39
C TYR A 38 6.24 8.64 -17.79
N LEU A 39 5.34 7.66 -17.96
CA LEU A 39 4.64 7.46 -19.23
C LEU A 39 3.80 8.67 -19.63
N THR A 40 3.08 9.27 -18.67
CA THR A 40 2.25 10.47 -18.92
C THR A 40 3.11 11.64 -19.39
N LEU A 41 4.25 11.88 -18.73
CA LEU A 41 5.19 12.92 -19.14
C LEU A 41 5.79 12.62 -20.52
N ALA A 42 6.21 11.38 -20.77
CA ALA A 42 6.75 10.99 -22.07
C ALA A 42 5.75 11.25 -23.21
N VAL A 43 4.46 10.98 -22.99
CA VAL A 43 3.40 11.28 -23.96
C VAL A 43 3.21 12.79 -24.15
N ILE A 44 3.15 13.57 -23.06
CA ILE A 44 2.94 15.03 -23.12
C ILE A 44 4.09 15.74 -23.85
N TYR A 45 5.33 15.36 -23.56
CA TYR A 45 6.53 15.98 -24.14
C TYR A 45 7.00 15.32 -25.45
N GLY A 46 6.31 14.29 -25.92
CA GLY A 46 6.66 13.56 -27.14
C GLY A 46 8.01 12.82 -27.05
N TRP A 47 8.45 12.44 -25.85
CA TRP A 47 9.71 11.75 -25.64
C TRP A 47 9.57 10.25 -25.94
N ALA A 48 10.64 9.65 -26.47
CA ALA A 48 10.72 8.20 -26.55
C ALA A 48 10.71 7.62 -25.12
N ALA A 49 9.63 6.92 -24.77
CA ALA A 49 9.52 6.28 -23.48
C ALA A 49 10.58 5.18 -23.36
N ASN A 50 11.42 5.24 -22.33
CA ASN A 50 12.42 4.20 -22.07
C ASN A 50 11.73 2.97 -21.43
N PRO A 51 11.60 1.84 -22.14
CA PRO A 51 10.90 0.68 -21.63
C PRO A 51 11.57 0.09 -20.38
N LEU A 52 12.90 0.21 -20.23
CA LEU A 52 13.60 -0.30 -19.06
C LEU A 52 13.16 0.39 -17.76
N LEU A 53 12.87 1.70 -17.81
CA LEU A 53 12.40 2.43 -16.63
C LEU A 53 10.99 1.98 -16.22
N VAL A 54 10.11 1.80 -17.19
CA VAL A 54 8.73 1.36 -16.95
C VAL A 54 8.70 -0.08 -16.46
N PHE A 55 9.37 -1.00 -17.17
CA PHE A 55 9.45 -2.40 -16.77
C PHE A 55 10.18 -2.58 -15.44
N GLY A 56 11.26 -1.82 -15.21
CA GLY A 56 11.99 -1.85 -13.94
C GLY A 56 11.11 -1.41 -12.76
N ALA A 57 10.33 -0.35 -12.92
CA ALA A 57 9.40 0.12 -11.89
C ALA A 57 8.28 -0.91 -11.63
N LEU A 58 7.71 -1.51 -12.68
CA LEU A 58 6.66 -2.54 -12.55
C LEU A 58 7.19 -3.83 -11.90
N LEU A 59 8.36 -4.30 -12.31
CA LEU A 59 9.01 -5.46 -11.70
C LEU A 59 9.36 -5.19 -10.24
N GLY A 60 9.89 -4.00 -9.94
CA GLY A 60 10.15 -3.55 -8.58
C GLY A 60 8.88 -3.58 -7.72
N ALA A 61 7.77 -3.03 -8.23
CA ALA A 61 6.49 -3.07 -7.54
C ALA A 61 6.01 -4.50 -7.26
N MET A 62 6.18 -5.41 -8.24
CA MET A 62 5.82 -6.82 -8.09
C MET A 62 6.68 -7.52 -7.01
N VAL A 63 8.00 -7.30 -7.03
CA VAL A 63 8.92 -7.88 -6.05
C VAL A 63 8.62 -7.38 -4.65
N VAL A 64 8.38 -6.07 -4.49
CA VAL A 64 7.99 -5.48 -3.20
C VAL A 64 6.68 -6.10 -2.68
N SER A 65 5.69 -6.31 -3.56
CA SER A 65 4.43 -6.94 -3.19
C SER A 65 4.62 -8.40 -2.75
N LEU A 66 5.41 -9.17 -3.49
CA LEU A 66 5.73 -10.57 -3.15
C LEU A 66 6.49 -10.66 -1.83
N TYR A 67 7.46 -9.78 -1.62
CA TYR A 67 8.27 -9.72 -0.40
C TYR A 67 7.38 -9.40 0.80
N TRP A 68 6.49 -8.41 0.69
CA TRP A 68 5.56 -8.06 1.75
C TRP A 68 4.60 -9.20 2.12
N ARG A 69 4.15 -9.98 1.14
CA ARG A 69 3.29 -11.16 1.37
C ARG A 69 4.03 -12.31 2.05
N ARG A 70 5.33 -12.47 1.79
CA ARG A 70 6.16 -13.54 2.38
C ARG A 70 6.73 -13.17 3.75
N LEU A 71 6.73 -11.89 4.11
CA LEU A 71 7.17 -11.42 5.41
C LEU A 71 6.17 -11.83 6.51
N PRO A 72 6.61 -12.54 7.57
CA PRO A 72 5.74 -12.94 8.68
C PRO A 72 5.20 -11.73 9.47
N THR A 73 5.96 -10.62 9.49
CA THR A 73 5.57 -9.31 10.06
C THR A 73 4.84 -8.39 9.07
N GLY A 74 4.60 -8.86 7.84
CA GLY A 74 3.92 -8.12 6.79
C GLY A 74 2.42 -8.37 6.82
N LEU A 75 1.91 -8.99 5.77
CA LEU A 75 0.48 -9.30 5.60
C LEU A 75 -0.15 -10.09 6.78
N PRO A 76 0.50 -11.13 7.35
CA PRO A 76 -0.11 -11.94 8.39
C PRO A 76 -0.27 -11.19 9.71
N LEU A 77 0.74 -10.39 10.09
CA LEU A 77 0.69 -9.52 11.27
C LEU A 77 -0.37 -8.43 11.08
N PHE A 78 -0.40 -7.80 9.91
CA PHE A 78 -1.40 -6.78 9.57
C PHE A 78 -2.84 -7.33 9.65
N LEU A 79 -3.10 -8.51 9.10
CA LEU A 79 -4.42 -9.16 9.18
C LEU A 79 -4.79 -9.56 10.62
N ARG A 80 -3.80 -9.90 11.46
CA ARG A 80 -4.00 -10.22 12.87
C ARG A 80 -4.30 -8.98 13.71
N SER A 81 -3.62 -7.87 13.43
CA SER A 81 -3.84 -6.57 14.07
C SER A 81 -5.14 -5.90 13.58
N TYR A 82 -5.53 -6.13 12.32
CA TYR A 82 -6.74 -5.63 11.66
C TYR A 82 -7.58 -6.78 11.09
N PRO A 83 -8.50 -7.38 11.86
CA PRO A 83 -9.35 -8.47 11.38
C PRO A 83 -10.35 -8.03 10.29
N ARG A 84 -10.66 -6.72 10.18
CA ARG A 84 -11.41 -6.11 9.06
C ARG A 84 -10.52 -5.68 7.88
N GLY A 85 -9.21 -5.92 7.99
CA GLY A 85 -8.25 -5.91 6.90
C GLY A 85 -8.02 -4.54 6.24
N THR A 86 -7.64 -4.61 4.96
CA THR A 86 -7.33 -3.47 4.08
C THR A 86 -8.51 -2.51 3.86
N LEU A 87 -9.75 -2.94 4.09
CA LEU A 87 -10.93 -2.09 3.91
C LEU A 87 -10.98 -0.93 4.91
N ASP A 88 -10.59 -1.15 6.17
CA ASP A 88 -10.56 -0.08 7.18
C ASP A 88 -9.44 0.93 6.89
N VAL A 89 -8.30 0.45 6.38
CA VAL A 89 -7.19 1.31 5.93
C VAL A 89 -7.60 2.13 4.71
N LEU A 90 -8.20 1.50 3.69
CA LEU A 90 -8.70 2.20 2.49
C LEU A 90 -9.84 3.18 2.81
N ALA A 91 -10.59 2.96 3.88
CA ALA A 91 -11.66 3.85 4.34
C ALA A 91 -11.16 4.94 5.33
N PHE A 92 -9.84 5.05 5.58
CA PHE A 92 -9.25 5.95 6.57
C PHE A 92 -9.89 5.85 7.97
N ARG A 93 -10.50 4.70 8.31
CA ARG A 93 -11.13 4.51 9.61
C ARG A 93 -10.08 4.16 10.65
N ARG A 94 -10.10 4.85 11.80
CA ARG A 94 -9.32 4.44 12.96
C ARG A 94 -9.76 3.03 13.36
N PRO A 95 -8.82 2.11 13.66
CA PRO A 95 -9.18 0.82 14.22
C PRO A 95 -9.96 1.07 15.50
N THR A 96 -11.18 0.55 15.56
CA THR A 96 -11.82 0.36 16.85
C THR A 96 -11.02 -0.76 17.52
N HIS A 97 -10.12 -0.40 18.43
CA HIS A 97 -9.34 -1.33 19.27
C HIS A 97 -10.22 -2.29 20.09
N ASP A 98 -11.54 -2.09 20.02
CA ASP A 98 -12.55 -2.70 20.85
C ASP A 98 -13.57 -3.51 20.01
N LEU A 99 -13.08 -4.42 19.17
CA LEU A 99 -13.95 -5.44 18.53
C LEU A 99 -14.40 -6.53 19.52
N LYS A 100 -13.93 -6.49 20.78
CA LYS A 100 -14.30 -7.45 21.84
C LYS A 100 -15.40 -6.95 22.79
N ARG A 101 -15.84 -5.68 22.68
CA ARG A 101 -16.88 -5.11 23.55
C ARG A 101 -18.26 -5.04 22.87
N ARG A 102 -18.66 -6.11 22.17
CA ARG A 102 -20.08 -6.40 21.88
C ARG A 102 -20.49 -7.82 22.24
N VAL A 103 -19.85 -8.41 23.25
CA VAL A 103 -20.39 -9.57 23.97
C VAL A 103 -20.26 -9.30 25.47
N ARG A 104 -21.06 -8.37 25.99
CA ARG A 104 -21.29 -8.27 27.43
C ARG A 104 -22.74 -7.92 27.69
N THR A 105 -23.51 -8.98 27.92
CA THR A 105 -24.63 -9.10 28.89
C THR A 105 -25.71 -8.03 28.86
N LYS A 106 -26.89 -8.39 28.37
CA LYS A 106 -28.02 -8.82 29.22
C LYS A 106 -28.93 -9.74 28.42
#